data_AF-A0A3B9J8C9-F1
#
_entry.id   AF-A0A3B9J8C9-F1
#
_cell.length_a   1.000
_cell.length_b   1.000
_cell.length_c   1.000
_cell.angle_alpha   90.00
_cell.angle_beta   90.00
_cell.angle_gamma   90.00
#
_symmetry.space_group_name_H-M   'P 1'
#
loop_
_entity.id
_entity.type
_entity.pdbx_description
1 polymer ?
#
loop_
_entity_poly.entity_id
_entity_poly.type
_entity_poly.pdbx_seq_one_letter_code
_entity_poly.pdbx_strand_id
1 'polypeptide(L)'
;YTDSKAGTLEVEWMSFIDGPSLEILTKYLDQAAAESYIPYAPTLGAYITADEAAARYANYKAWFEKQGHYWVATGPYYLDKVFSVEKTLTLKHNPDFVDLADEWSGFAEPKIADAEVDGEGRVTIGSEAIFDVFVTFEGEAYPAEELAQVKYLLFDATGALVTVGEAEAVADGQYMVTLSAEDTAKLAEGSNKLEVVVVSKLVSIPTFTSFQFVTAK
;
A
#
# COMPACT_ATOMS: atom_id res chain seq x y z
N TYR A 1 22.73 15.33 -26.21
CA TYR A 1 23.94 15.56 -25.40
C TYR A 1 23.54 16.01 -24.00
N THR A 2 24.45 16.06 -23.02
CA THR A 2 24.23 16.90 -21.84
C THR A 2 24.32 18.37 -22.24
N ASP A 3 23.70 19.28 -21.49
CA ASP A 3 23.74 20.72 -21.76
C ASP A 3 25.18 21.22 -21.96
N SER A 4 26.08 20.90 -21.02
CA SER A 4 27.51 21.24 -21.10
C SER A 4 28.22 20.70 -22.37
N LYS A 5 27.88 19.50 -22.82
CA LYS A 5 28.48 18.92 -24.03
C LYS A 5 27.90 19.54 -25.31
N ALA A 6 26.62 19.90 -25.31
CA ALA A 6 25.99 20.64 -26.41
C ALA A 6 26.63 22.03 -26.56
N GLY A 7 26.81 22.74 -25.45
CA GLY A 7 27.49 24.04 -25.41
C GLY A 7 28.93 23.99 -25.93
N THR A 8 29.73 23.01 -25.49
CA THR A 8 31.12 22.84 -25.99
C THR A 8 31.19 22.56 -27.49
N LEU A 9 30.19 21.86 -28.05
CA LEU A 9 30.14 21.51 -29.47
C LEU A 9 29.43 22.57 -30.32
N GLU A 10 28.91 23.64 -29.71
CA GLU A 10 28.10 24.67 -30.36
C GLU A 10 26.91 24.08 -31.16
N VAL A 11 26.30 23.02 -30.61
CA VAL A 11 25.10 22.39 -31.18
C VAL A 11 23.91 22.59 -30.24
N GLU A 12 22.71 22.61 -30.82
CA GLU A 12 21.46 22.70 -30.06
C GLU A 12 21.35 21.53 -29.06
N TRP A 13 20.92 21.84 -27.84
CA TRP A 13 20.65 20.81 -26.84
C TRP A 13 19.34 20.09 -27.16
N MET A 14 19.27 18.78 -26.93
CA MET A 14 18.12 17.99 -27.34
C MET A 14 16.88 18.36 -26.51
N SER A 15 15.81 18.74 -27.20
CA SER A 15 14.50 19.00 -26.61
C SER A 15 13.47 18.04 -27.20
N PHE A 16 12.56 17.57 -26.35
CA PHE A 16 11.42 16.73 -26.75
C PHE A 16 10.15 17.54 -26.97
N ILE A 17 10.18 18.84 -26.66
CA ILE A 17 8.99 19.70 -26.61
C ILE A 17 8.99 20.81 -27.65
N ASP A 18 10.15 21.16 -28.21
CA ASP A 18 10.28 22.22 -29.19
C ASP A 18 11.63 22.15 -29.92
N GLY A 19 11.78 22.99 -30.95
CA GLY A 19 13.03 23.25 -31.63
C GLY A 19 13.37 22.22 -32.71
N PRO A 20 14.55 22.36 -33.35
CA PRO A 20 14.96 21.52 -34.48
C PRO A 20 15.14 20.04 -34.10
N SER A 21 15.21 19.75 -32.79
CA SER A 21 15.24 18.38 -32.28
C SER A 21 14.01 17.56 -32.69
N LEU A 22 12.84 18.20 -32.82
CA LEU A 22 11.60 17.50 -33.16
C LEU A 22 11.67 16.86 -34.56
N GLU A 23 12.19 17.59 -35.56
CA GLU A 23 12.36 17.06 -36.91
C GLU A 23 13.33 15.87 -36.95
N ILE A 24 14.41 15.95 -36.16
CA ILE A 24 15.39 14.86 -36.02
C ILE A 24 14.74 13.64 -35.40
N LEU A 25 13.94 13.82 -34.34
CA LEU A 25 13.21 12.74 -33.67
C LEU A 25 12.19 12.09 -34.63
N THR A 26 11.43 12.88 -35.40
CA THR A 26 10.50 12.38 -36.41
C THR A 26 11.21 11.52 -37.44
N LYS A 27 12.34 11.98 -37.97
CA LYS A 27 13.14 11.23 -38.94
C LYS A 27 13.54 9.85 -38.42
N TYR A 28 14.02 9.76 -37.18
CA TYR A 28 14.43 8.49 -36.60
C TYR A 28 13.25 7.61 -36.19
N LEU A 29 12.12 8.20 -35.81
CA LEU A 29 10.87 7.47 -35.59
C LEU A 29 10.37 6.82 -36.89
N ASP A 30 10.41 7.54 -38.00
CA ASP A 30 10.06 7.02 -39.32
C ASP A 30 10.97 5.88 -39.75
N GLN A 31 12.29 6.05 -39.57
CA GLN A 31 13.26 5.01 -39.85
C GLN A 31 13.00 3.76 -38.99
N ALA A 32 12.83 3.92 -37.68
CA ALA A 32 12.61 2.81 -36.76
C ALA A 32 11.31 2.06 -37.07
N ALA A 33 10.25 2.78 -37.44
CA ALA A 33 8.99 2.18 -37.88
C ALA A 33 9.15 1.40 -39.18
N ALA A 34 9.87 1.94 -40.18
CA ALA A 34 10.10 1.27 -41.46
C ALA A 34 10.96 0.00 -41.32
N GLU A 35 11.92 0.02 -40.40
CA GLU A 35 12.82 -1.12 -40.13
C GLU A 35 12.21 -2.14 -39.16
N SER A 36 11.00 -1.90 -38.63
CA SER A 36 10.41 -2.69 -37.53
C SER A 36 11.40 -2.86 -36.36
N TYR A 37 12.13 -1.78 -36.05
CA TYR A 37 13.24 -1.81 -35.13
C TYR A 37 12.77 -2.14 -33.72
N ILE A 38 13.44 -3.10 -33.05
CA ILE A 38 13.27 -3.36 -31.63
C ILE A 38 14.62 -3.03 -30.96
N PRO A 39 14.69 -1.95 -30.16
CA PRO A 39 15.92 -1.61 -29.43
C PRO A 39 16.39 -2.79 -28.59
N TYR A 40 17.69 -3.09 -28.61
CA TYR A 40 18.26 -4.22 -27.85
C TYR A 40 17.49 -5.54 -28.07
N ALA A 41 17.17 -5.86 -29.33
CA ALA A 41 16.38 -7.03 -29.72
C ALA A 41 16.74 -8.36 -29.03
N PRO A 42 18.02 -8.70 -28.75
CA PRO A 42 18.35 -9.92 -28.00
C PRO A 42 17.69 -10.02 -26.62
N THR A 43 17.36 -8.88 -26.01
CA THR A 43 16.68 -8.79 -24.71
C THR A 43 15.22 -8.41 -24.87
N LEU A 44 14.93 -7.28 -25.54
CA LEU A 44 13.55 -6.77 -25.63
C LEU A 44 12.66 -7.58 -26.58
N GLY A 45 13.23 -8.31 -27.54
CA GLY A 45 12.48 -9.18 -28.44
C GLY A 45 11.76 -10.34 -27.74
N ALA A 46 12.10 -10.64 -26.48
CA ALA A 46 11.37 -11.61 -25.66
C ALA A 46 10.05 -11.06 -25.10
N TYR A 47 9.87 -9.74 -25.07
CA TYR A 47 8.75 -9.05 -24.42
C TYR A 47 7.95 -8.16 -25.37
N ILE A 48 8.45 -7.92 -26.58
CA ILE A 48 7.86 -7.02 -27.56
C ILE A 48 7.77 -7.78 -28.88
N THR A 49 6.55 -8.04 -29.31
CA THR A 49 6.27 -8.56 -30.65
C THR A 49 6.48 -7.48 -31.71
N ALA A 50 6.67 -7.88 -32.97
CA ALA A 50 6.78 -6.94 -34.08
C ALA A 50 5.53 -6.05 -34.22
N ASP A 51 4.34 -6.62 -34.00
CA ASP A 51 3.08 -5.88 -34.05
C ASP A 51 2.97 -4.86 -32.91
N GLU A 52 3.39 -5.20 -31.69
CA GLU A 52 3.45 -4.25 -30.57
C GLU A 52 4.47 -3.14 -30.81
N ALA A 53 5.63 -3.45 -31.39
CA ALA A 53 6.61 -2.42 -31.76
C ALA A 53 6.03 -1.45 -32.81
N ALA A 54 5.38 -1.98 -33.85
CA ALA A 54 4.70 -1.19 -34.87
C ALA A 54 3.60 -0.30 -34.26
N ALA A 55 2.77 -0.85 -33.37
CA ALA A 55 1.73 -0.11 -32.66
C ALA A 55 2.31 1.02 -31.80
N ARG A 56 3.41 0.77 -31.07
CA ARG A 56 4.09 1.81 -30.27
C ARG A 56 4.61 2.95 -31.14
N TYR A 57 5.22 2.65 -32.29
CA TYR A 57 5.68 3.70 -33.21
C TYR A 57 4.51 4.49 -33.82
N ALA A 58 3.41 3.82 -34.19
CA ALA A 58 2.20 4.50 -34.64
C ALA A 58 1.61 5.42 -33.56
N ASN A 59 1.60 4.97 -32.30
CA ASN A 59 1.14 5.78 -31.17
C ASN A 59 2.01 7.03 -30.95
N TYR A 60 3.34 6.92 -31.09
CA TYR A 60 4.23 8.08 -31.01
C TYR A 60 3.98 9.10 -32.12
N LYS A 61 3.68 8.65 -33.34
CA LYS A 61 3.31 9.54 -34.45
C LYS A 61 1.98 10.25 -34.16
N ALA A 62 0.95 9.50 -33.77
CA ALA A 62 -0.35 10.06 -33.43
C ALA A 62 -0.25 11.06 -32.25
N TRP A 63 0.61 10.77 -31.27
CA TRP A 63 0.90 11.69 -30.18
C TRP A 63 1.52 13.00 -30.68
N PHE A 64 2.55 12.92 -31.53
CA PHE A 64 3.18 14.09 -32.11
C PHE A 64 2.21 14.91 -32.97
N GLU A 65 1.39 14.26 -33.81
CA GLU A 65 0.37 14.94 -34.62
C GLU A 65 -0.66 15.70 -33.75
N LYS A 66 -1.05 15.10 -32.61
CA LYS A 66 -2.03 15.70 -31.70
C LYS A 66 -1.42 16.81 -30.83
N GLN A 67 -0.25 16.57 -30.25
CA GLN A 67 0.34 17.43 -29.22
C GLN A 67 1.39 18.39 -29.77
N GLY A 68 2.11 18.02 -30.83
CA GLY A 68 3.19 18.79 -31.43
C GLY A 68 4.57 18.53 -30.80
N HIS A 69 4.68 17.51 -29.95
CA HIS A 69 5.91 17.17 -29.24
C HIS A 69 6.01 15.67 -28.92
N TYR A 70 7.19 15.21 -28.48
CA TYR A 70 7.47 13.82 -28.11
C TYR A 70 7.52 13.57 -26.60
N TRP A 71 7.23 14.58 -25.77
CA TRP A 71 7.09 14.38 -24.32
C TRP A 71 5.80 13.61 -23.98
N VAL A 72 5.93 12.32 -23.68
CA VAL A 72 4.85 11.44 -23.22
C VAL A 72 4.94 11.29 -21.70
N ALA A 73 3.86 11.57 -20.98
CA ALA A 73 3.80 11.46 -19.53
C ALA A 73 2.78 10.41 -19.10
N THR A 74 3.11 9.64 -18.06
CA THR A 74 2.23 8.65 -17.42
C THR A 74 1.76 9.10 -16.04
N GLY A 75 1.95 10.38 -15.70
CA GLY A 75 1.53 10.97 -14.43
C GLY A 75 0.07 11.45 -14.45
N PRO A 76 -0.38 12.14 -13.38
CA PRO A 76 -1.74 12.68 -13.27
C PRO A 76 -2.04 13.77 -14.29
N TYR A 77 -1.01 14.40 -14.84
CA TYR A 77 -1.11 15.38 -15.91
C TYR A 77 -0.13 15.05 -17.04
N TYR A 78 -0.54 15.38 -18.26
CA TYR A 78 0.32 15.34 -19.44
C TYR A 78 0.48 16.72 -20.07
N LEU A 79 1.58 16.93 -20.79
CA LEU A 79 1.85 18.16 -21.52
C LEU A 79 0.98 18.21 -22.78
N ASP A 80 0.15 19.24 -22.91
CA ASP A 80 -0.80 19.38 -24.04
C ASP A 80 -0.24 20.31 -25.13
N LYS A 81 0.22 21.50 -24.75
CA LYS A 81 0.80 22.48 -25.68
C LYS A 81 1.96 23.25 -25.06
N VAL A 82 2.92 23.60 -25.89
CA VAL A 82 4.09 24.44 -25.55
C VAL A 82 4.12 25.66 -26.45
N PHE A 83 4.32 26.81 -25.83
CA PHE A 83 4.40 28.12 -26.47
C PHE A 83 5.73 28.77 -26.06
N SER A 84 6.80 28.38 -26.73
CA SER A 84 8.17 28.74 -26.32
C SER A 84 8.49 30.22 -26.45
N VAL A 85 7.86 30.93 -27.38
CA VAL A 85 8.02 32.39 -27.55
C VAL A 85 7.40 33.12 -26.35
N GLU A 86 6.19 32.72 -25.97
CA GLU A 86 5.46 33.24 -24.82
C GLU A 86 5.98 32.70 -23.48
N LYS A 87 6.84 31.68 -23.51
CA LYS A 87 7.35 30.94 -22.34
C LYS A 87 6.23 30.38 -21.47
N THR A 88 5.20 29.84 -22.10
CA THR A 88 4.08 29.20 -21.42
C THR A 88 3.84 27.79 -21.94
N LEU A 89 3.18 26.97 -21.13
CA LEU A 89 2.73 25.63 -21.50
C LEU A 89 1.39 25.34 -20.85
N THR A 90 0.69 24.33 -21.37
CA THR A 90 -0.58 23.86 -20.81
C THR A 90 -0.48 22.38 -20.46
N LEU A 91 -1.04 22.03 -19.31
CA LEU A 91 -1.15 20.65 -18.84
C LEU A 91 -2.62 20.24 -18.84
N LYS A 92 -2.89 18.97 -19.14
CA LYS A 92 -4.23 18.38 -19.04
C LYS A 92 -4.21 17.16 -18.14
N HIS A 93 -5.31 16.95 -17.43
CA HIS A 93 -5.51 15.76 -16.61
C HIS A 93 -5.40 14.51 -17.47
N ASN A 94 -4.66 13.52 -17.00
CA ASN A 94 -4.56 12.21 -17.61
C ASN A 94 -5.68 11.31 -17.07
N PRO A 95 -6.74 11.02 -17.85
CA PRO A 95 -7.83 10.18 -17.38
C PRO A 95 -7.41 8.72 -17.14
N ASP A 96 -6.27 8.30 -17.67
CA ASP A 96 -5.74 6.94 -17.53
C ASP A 96 -4.74 6.83 -16.35
N PHE A 97 -4.56 7.90 -15.56
CA PHE A 97 -3.75 7.83 -14.35
C PHE A 97 -4.48 7.00 -13.28
N VAL A 98 -3.75 6.03 -12.71
CA VAL A 98 -4.35 4.98 -11.85
C VAL A 98 -4.79 5.49 -10.49
N ASP A 99 -4.04 6.44 -9.93
CA ASP A 99 -4.30 6.93 -8.58
C ASP A 99 -5.28 8.10 -8.65
N LEU A 100 -6.40 7.97 -7.93
CA LEU A 100 -7.33 9.07 -7.76
C LEU A 100 -6.71 10.15 -6.85
N ALA A 101 -7.32 11.33 -6.82
CA ALA A 101 -6.83 12.44 -6.00
C ALA A 101 -6.80 12.12 -4.49
N ASP A 102 -7.61 11.15 -4.05
CA ASP A 102 -7.78 10.69 -2.68
C ASP A 102 -7.08 9.35 -2.38
N GLU A 103 -6.28 8.81 -3.29
CA GLU A 103 -5.55 7.54 -3.12
C GLU A 103 -4.81 7.46 -1.78
N TRP A 104 -4.19 8.56 -1.38
CA TRP A 104 -3.37 8.64 -0.17
C TRP A 104 -4.15 9.13 1.06
N SER A 105 -5.43 9.45 0.92
CA SER A 105 -6.24 9.99 2.02
C SER A 105 -6.42 9.00 3.17
N GLY A 106 -6.41 7.68 2.89
CA GLY A 106 -6.49 6.64 3.92
C GLY A 106 -5.28 6.59 4.88
N PHE A 107 -4.19 7.30 4.58
CA PHE A 107 -3.01 7.41 5.44
C PHE A 107 -2.96 8.69 6.27
N ALA A 108 -3.96 9.57 6.13
CA ALA A 108 -4.01 10.82 6.89
C ALA A 108 -4.16 10.56 8.40
N GLU A 109 -4.93 9.54 8.76
CA GLU A 109 -5.13 9.11 10.13
C GLU A 109 -4.63 7.67 10.32
N PRO A 110 -3.74 7.42 11.30
CA PRO A 110 -3.24 6.08 11.50
C PRO A 110 -4.35 5.20 12.06
N LYS A 111 -4.60 4.07 11.38
CA LYS A 111 -5.62 3.06 11.76
C LYS A 111 -5.24 2.26 13.02
N ILE A 112 -4.97 2.95 14.13
CA ILE A 112 -4.65 2.37 15.45
C ILE A 112 -5.93 1.77 16.01
N ALA A 113 -5.92 0.48 16.33
CA ALA A 113 -7.08 -0.18 16.88
C ALA A 113 -7.42 0.31 18.29
N ASP A 114 -8.70 0.43 18.58
CA ASP A 114 -9.24 0.41 19.94
C ASP A 114 -9.66 -1.02 20.27
N ALA A 115 -9.36 -1.51 21.48
CA ALA A 115 -9.66 -2.87 21.87
C ALA A 115 -10.31 -2.94 23.26
N GLU A 116 -11.39 -3.69 23.37
CA GLU A 116 -12.11 -3.96 24.61
C GLU A 116 -12.22 -5.47 24.83
N VAL A 117 -12.16 -5.89 26.08
CA VAL A 117 -12.33 -7.30 26.47
C VAL A 117 -13.52 -7.37 27.41
N ASP A 118 -14.46 -8.25 27.11
CA ASP A 118 -15.61 -8.56 27.94
C ASP A 118 -15.61 -10.04 28.31
N GLY A 119 -16.16 -10.36 29.47
CA GLY A 119 -16.21 -11.73 29.98
C GLY A 119 -16.55 -11.81 31.46
N GLU A 120 -16.61 -13.02 31.99
CA GLU A 120 -16.97 -13.21 33.39
C GLU A 120 -15.85 -12.69 34.32
N GLY A 121 -16.21 -11.77 35.22
CA GLY A 121 -15.29 -11.26 36.25
C GLY A 121 -14.89 -12.30 37.31
N ARG A 122 -15.50 -13.49 37.28
CA ARG A 122 -15.17 -14.62 38.15
C ARG A 122 -15.08 -15.91 37.33
N VAL A 123 -13.96 -16.62 37.44
CA VAL A 123 -13.72 -17.90 36.75
C VAL A 123 -13.53 -19.02 37.78
N THR A 124 -14.14 -20.18 37.53
CA THR A 124 -13.92 -21.36 38.36
C THR A 124 -12.60 -22.03 37.98
N ILE A 125 -11.77 -22.35 38.98
CA ILE A 125 -10.48 -23.02 38.75
C ILE A 125 -10.73 -24.41 38.16
N GLY A 126 -10.11 -24.71 37.02
CA GLY A 126 -10.27 -25.99 36.32
C GLY A 126 -11.52 -26.08 35.44
N SER A 127 -12.23 -24.97 35.22
CA SER A 127 -13.26 -24.87 34.19
C SER A 127 -12.75 -24.09 32.99
N GLU A 128 -13.39 -24.29 31.84
CA GLU A 128 -13.23 -23.40 30.69
C GLU A 128 -13.78 -22.01 31.01
N ALA A 129 -13.17 -20.97 30.45
CA ALA A 129 -13.65 -19.60 30.49
C ALA A 129 -13.47 -18.92 29.14
N ILE A 130 -14.47 -18.14 28.73
CA ILE A 130 -14.51 -17.46 27.43
C ILE A 130 -14.54 -15.96 27.67
N PHE A 131 -13.75 -15.23 26.87
CA PHE A 131 -13.72 -13.78 26.85
C PHE A 131 -13.89 -13.30 25.41
N ASP A 132 -14.80 -12.35 25.22
CA ASP A 132 -15.01 -11.68 23.94
C ASP A 132 -14.06 -10.48 23.84
N VAL A 133 -13.47 -10.30 22.67
CA VAL A 133 -12.55 -9.20 22.37
C VAL A 133 -13.12 -8.42 21.19
N PHE A 134 -13.44 -7.16 21.43
CA PHE A 134 -13.92 -6.24 20.43
C PHE A 134 -12.76 -5.36 19.96
N VAL A 135 -12.56 -5.30 18.64
CA VAL A 135 -11.50 -4.51 18.01
C VAL A 135 -12.14 -3.55 17.01
N THR A 136 -11.98 -2.26 17.23
CA THR A 136 -12.62 -1.21 16.42
C THR A 136 -11.62 -0.16 15.94
N PHE A 137 -12.00 0.60 14.93
CA PHE A 137 -11.34 1.86 14.57
C PHE A 137 -12.44 2.89 14.28
N GLU A 138 -12.41 4.03 14.97
CA GLU A 138 -13.45 5.07 14.89
C GLU A 138 -14.88 4.56 15.14
N GLY A 139 -15.02 3.52 15.98
CA GLY A 139 -16.30 2.90 16.32
C GLY A 139 -16.79 1.87 15.30
N GLU A 140 -16.10 1.68 14.18
CA GLU A 140 -16.40 0.64 13.19
C GLU A 140 -15.56 -0.62 13.46
N ALA A 141 -16.09 -1.79 13.07
CA ALA A 141 -15.39 -3.06 13.23
C ALA A 141 -14.07 -3.08 12.45
N TYR A 142 -12.98 -3.48 13.11
CA TYR A 142 -11.67 -3.54 12.47
C TYR A 142 -11.61 -4.75 11.51
N PRO A 143 -11.31 -4.58 10.22
CA PRO A 143 -11.25 -5.68 9.26
C PRO A 143 -10.21 -6.73 9.65
N ALA A 144 -10.60 -8.00 9.72
CA ALA A 144 -9.71 -9.07 10.15
C ALA A 144 -8.52 -9.26 9.19
N GLU A 145 -8.70 -8.97 7.90
CA GLU A 145 -7.64 -9.07 6.89
C GLU A 145 -6.52 -8.02 7.08
N GLU A 146 -6.81 -6.92 7.75
CA GLU A 146 -5.86 -5.85 8.04
C GLU A 146 -5.11 -6.08 9.36
N LEU A 147 -5.53 -7.06 10.17
CA LEU A 147 -4.85 -7.46 11.38
C LEU A 147 -3.83 -8.56 11.10
N ALA A 148 -2.66 -8.43 11.72
CA ALA A 148 -1.60 -9.44 11.66
C ALA A 148 -1.85 -10.57 12.66
N GLN A 149 -2.26 -10.22 13.88
CA GLN A 149 -2.56 -11.17 14.96
C GLN A 149 -3.30 -10.46 16.11
N VAL A 150 -4.16 -11.20 16.81
CA VAL A 150 -4.74 -10.82 18.10
C VAL A 150 -4.26 -11.86 19.11
N LYS A 151 -3.37 -11.46 20.01
CA LYS A 151 -2.75 -12.35 21.02
C LYS A 151 -3.30 -12.07 22.39
N TYR A 152 -3.32 -13.09 23.24
CA TYR A 152 -3.59 -12.93 24.65
C TYR A 152 -2.43 -13.46 25.50
N LEU A 153 -2.21 -12.81 26.64
CA LEU A 153 -1.27 -13.17 27.67
C LEU A 153 -2.05 -13.31 28.98
N LEU A 154 -2.00 -14.48 29.60
CA LEU A 154 -2.62 -14.72 30.89
C LEU A 154 -1.59 -14.58 32.00
N PHE A 155 -1.84 -13.68 32.96
CA PHE A 155 -1.02 -13.49 34.15
C PHE A 155 -1.77 -13.91 35.40
N ASP A 156 -1.09 -14.60 36.32
CA ASP A 156 -1.65 -14.98 37.61
C ASP A 156 -1.67 -13.81 38.62
N ALA A 157 -2.20 -14.07 39.81
CA ALA A 157 -2.27 -13.11 40.91
C ALA A 157 -0.91 -12.61 41.45
N THR A 158 0.20 -13.25 41.08
CA THR A 158 1.56 -12.79 41.39
C THR A 158 2.16 -11.91 40.29
N GLY A 159 1.46 -11.81 39.14
CA GLY A 159 1.96 -11.15 37.94
C GLY A 159 2.86 -12.04 37.07
N ALA A 160 2.93 -13.34 37.35
CA ALA A 160 3.68 -14.28 36.53
C ALA A 160 2.88 -14.68 35.29
N LEU A 161 3.55 -14.79 34.14
CA LEU A 161 2.95 -15.23 32.89
C LEU A 161 2.65 -16.74 32.94
N VAL A 162 1.39 -17.10 32.75
CA VAL A 162 0.89 -18.47 32.81
C VAL A 162 0.82 -19.09 31.43
N THR A 163 0.25 -18.36 30.46
CA THR A 163 0.14 -18.83 29.07
C THR A 163 0.08 -17.65 28.10
N VAL A 164 0.38 -17.94 26.83
CA VAL A 164 0.23 -17.05 25.69
C VAL A 164 -0.50 -17.81 24.60
N GLY A 165 -1.49 -17.18 23.98
CA GLY A 165 -2.20 -17.75 22.85
C GLY A 165 -2.68 -16.70 21.86
N GLU A 166 -3.41 -17.14 20.85
CA GLU A 166 -4.05 -16.30 19.85
C GLU A 166 -5.56 -16.39 20.01
N ALA A 167 -6.24 -15.25 19.91
CA ALA A 167 -7.69 -15.19 19.96
C ALA A 167 -8.26 -15.68 18.61
N GLU A 168 -9.35 -16.44 18.67
CA GLU A 168 -10.03 -16.96 17.49
C GLU A 168 -10.86 -15.85 16.85
N ALA A 169 -10.71 -15.64 15.54
CA ALA A 169 -11.53 -14.68 14.81
C ALA A 169 -12.95 -15.22 14.63
N VAL A 170 -13.94 -14.47 15.10
CA VAL A 170 -15.37 -14.81 14.96
C VAL A 170 -15.98 -14.04 13.79
N ALA A 171 -15.70 -12.74 13.71
CA ALA A 171 -16.09 -11.83 12.64
C ALA A 171 -15.11 -10.65 12.59
N ASP A 172 -15.27 -9.75 11.63
CA ASP A 172 -14.53 -8.49 11.64
C ASP A 172 -14.76 -7.76 12.97
N GLY A 173 -13.67 -7.31 13.58
CA GLY A 173 -13.66 -6.67 14.88
C GLY A 173 -14.10 -7.53 16.06
N GLN A 174 -14.33 -8.84 15.90
CA GLN A 174 -14.78 -9.73 16.98
C GLN A 174 -13.90 -10.97 17.08
N TYR A 175 -13.28 -11.14 18.25
CA TYR A 175 -12.39 -12.24 18.55
C TYR A 175 -12.79 -12.90 19.87
N MET A 176 -12.46 -14.17 20.02
CA MET A 176 -12.79 -14.95 21.21
C MET A 176 -11.51 -15.54 21.81
N VAL A 177 -11.30 -15.33 23.11
CA VAL A 177 -10.25 -15.95 23.88
C VAL A 177 -10.85 -17.06 24.74
N THR A 178 -10.45 -18.30 24.47
CA THR A 178 -10.86 -19.47 25.26
C THR A 178 -9.73 -19.90 26.17
N LEU A 179 -9.90 -19.71 27.47
CA LEU A 179 -9.02 -20.27 28.48
C LEU A 179 -9.47 -21.70 28.78
N SER A 180 -8.62 -22.67 28.46
CA SER A 180 -8.92 -24.07 28.72
C SER A 180 -8.98 -24.37 30.23
N ALA A 181 -9.67 -25.45 30.60
CA ALA A 181 -9.64 -25.96 31.98
C ALA A 181 -8.21 -26.22 32.50
N GLU A 182 -7.28 -26.59 31.61
CA GLU A 182 -5.88 -26.79 31.98
C GLU A 182 -5.17 -25.47 32.30
N ASP A 183 -5.49 -24.40 31.58
CA ASP A 183 -4.92 -23.07 31.84
C ASP A 183 -5.48 -22.47 33.13
N THR A 184 -6.78 -22.58 33.36
CA THR A 184 -7.39 -22.08 34.60
C THR A 184 -7.00 -22.93 35.82
N ALA A 185 -6.69 -24.21 35.66
CA ALA A 185 -6.17 -25.07 36.72
C ALA A 185 -4.76 -24.67 37.20
N LYS A 186 -3.98 -23.97 36.38
CA LYS A 186 -2.67 -23.42 36.76
C LYS A 186 -2.81 -22.18 37.67
N LEU A 187 -4.00 -21.57 37.73
CA LEU A 187 -4.27 -20.38 38.53
C LEU A 187 -4.59 -20.75 39.98
N ALA A 188 -4.05 -19.97 40.92
CA ALA A 188 -4.44 -20.01 42.33
C ALA A 188 -5.67 -19.11 42.57
N GLU A 189 -6.29 -19.18 43.74
CA GLU A 189 -7.35 -18.23 44.12
C GLU A 189 -6.78 -16.81 44.21
N GLY A 190 -7.38 -15.86 43.49
CA GLY A 190 -6.88 -14.47 43.46
C GLY A 190 -7.31 -13.70 42.21
N SER A 191 -6.81 -12.47 42.09
CA SER A 191 -7.07 -11.59 40.94
C SER A 191 -6.05 -11.83 39.85
N ASN A 192 -6.48 -12.32 38.70
CA ASN A 192 -5.64 -12.56 37.53
C ASN A 192 -5.88 -11.49 36.47
N LYS A 193 -5.00 -11.43 35.47
CA LYS A 193 -5.09 -10.47 34.37
C LYS A 193 -5.01 -11.20 33.04
N LEU A 194 -6.01 -10.98 32.19
CA LEU A 194 -5.95 -11.31 30.77
C LEU A 194 -5.55 -10.04 30.01
N GLU A 195 -4.42 -10.06 29.33
CA GLU A 195 -3.95 -8.95 28.50
C GLU A 195 -4.03 -9.34 27.04
N VAL A 196 -4.70 -8.52 26.22
CA VAL A 196 -4.85 -8.74 24.78
C VAL A 196 -4.01 -7.72 24.02
N VAL A 197 -3.30 -8.21 23.02
CA VAL A 197 -2.40 -7.44 22.15
C VAL A 197 -2.89 -7.56 20.71
N VAL A 198 -3.32 -6.44 20.14
CA VAL A 198 -3.77 -6.34 18.75
C VAL A 198 -2.65 -5.77 17.91
N VAL A 199 -2.27 -6.47 16.84
CA VAL A 199 -1.22 -6.04 15.91
C VAL A 199 -1.82 -5.84 14.53
N SER A 200 -1.74 -4.60 14.02
CA SER A 200 -2.17 -4.23 12.67
C SER A 200 -1.08 -4.49 11.62
N LYS A 201 -1.48 -4.76 10.38
CA LYS A 201 -0.59 -4.74 9.20
C LYS A 201 -0.38 -3.32 8.66
N LEU A 202 -1.27 -2.39 9.00
CA LEU A 202 -1.29 -1.03 8.46
C LEU A 202 -0.50 -0.03 9.32
N VAL A 203 -0.42 -0.27 10.63
CA VAL A 203 0.30 0.58 11.58
C VAL A 203 1.25 -0.24 12.46
N SER A 204 2.41 0.33 12.78
CA SER A 204 3.46 -0.33 13.57
C SER A 204 3.28 -0.20 15.09
N ILE A 205 2.16 0.37 15.54
CA ILE A 205 1.85 0.56 16.97
C ILE A 205 0.81 -0.50 17.38
N PRO A 206 1.17 -1.49 18.21
CA PRO A 206 0.22 -2.45 18.73
C PRO A 206 -0.66 -1.81 19.82
N THR A 207 -1.90 -2.27 19.90
CA THR A 207 -2.86 -1.89 20.95
C THR A 207 -2.84 -2.93 22.06
N PHE A 208 -2.82 -2.47 23.30
CA PHE A 208 -2.87 -3.32 24.50
C PHE A 208 -4.14 -3.00 25.27
N THR A 209 -4.87 -4.03 25.67
CA THR A 209 -6.03 -3.91 26.55
C THR A 209 -5.98 -5.03 27.59
N SER A 210 -6.54 -4.81 28.78
CA SER A 210 -6.45 -5.79 29.85
C SER A 210 -7.77 -5.91 30.61
N PHE A 211 -8.14 -7.14 30.92
CA PHE A 211 -9.28 -7.50 31.74
C PHE A 211 -8.81 -8.17 33.03
N GLN A 212 -9.38 -7.78 34.16
CA GLN A 212 -9.12 -8.41 35.45
C GLN A 212 -10.27 -9.32 35.84
N PHE A 213 -9.96 -10.52 36.29
CA PHE A 213 -10.96 -11.48 36.75
C PHE A 213 -10.43 -12.24 37.96
N VAL A 214 -11.34 -12.73 38.79
CA VAL A 214 -11.00 -13.47 40.01
C VAL A 214 -11.18 -14.96 39.77
N THR A 215 -10.19 -15.77 40.15
CA THR A 215 -10.33 -17.22 40.20
C THR A 215 -10.72 -17.69 41.59
N ALA A 216 -11.67 -18.62 41.65
CA ALA A 216 -12.08 -19.29 42.88
C ALA A 216 -12.45 -20.75 42.59
N LYS A 217 -12.47 -21.59 43.64
CA LYS A 217 -13.01 -22.96 43.54
C LYS A 217 -14.52 -22.97 43.41
#